data_AF-A0A8J5KVU0-F1
#
_entry.id   AF-A0A8J5KVU0-F1
#
_cell.length_a   1.000
_cell.length_b   1.000
_cell.length_c   1.000
_cell.angle_alpha   90.00
_cell.angle_beta   90.00
_cell.angle_gamma   90.00
#
_symmetry.space_group_name_H-M   'P 1'
#
loop_
_entity.id
_entity.type
_entity.pdbx_description
1 polymer ?
#
loop_
_entity_poly.entity_id
_entity_poly.type
_entity_poly.pdbx_seq_one_letter_code
_entity_poly.pdbx_strand_id
1 'polypeptide(L)'
;MALQRGQVIWSHVTPIAEISVSCSGEKKLHPSSTLTTVKEFPCGLFSYFSAIKMLPLLPYFLLLCISSHLAAALKDGLLPNGNFEQGPRRSALRGTQVIGHEAIPQWQTAGFVEYIQWGQKQGDMLLVVPEGSFAIRLGNDASIKQRVRLTEGVRYSLTFSAARTCAQEERLNVSASPEFGVLPMQTMYSSNGWDSYSWAFLAKSAAVDLVIHNPGVSEDPACGPLIDSVAIRQLFPPRRTNSKT
;
A
#
# COMPACT_ATOMS: atom_id res chain seq x y z
N MET A 1 32.95 28.67 32.99
CA MET A 1 32.96 28.25 31.57
C MET A 1 31.50 28.06 31.17
N ALA A 2 31.01 28.94 30.31
CA ALA A 2 29.58 29.19 30.11
C ALA A 2 28.90 28.14 29.22
N LEU A 3 27.69 27.76 29.60
CA LEU A 3 26.72 26.99 28.82
C LEU A 3 26.22 27.86 27.65
N GLN A 4 26.38 27.41 26.40
CA GLN A 4 25.68 27.99 25.25
C GLN A 4 24.68 26.99 24.67
N ARG A 5 23.41 27.41 24.68
CA ARG A 5 22.28 26.77 24.01
C ARG A 5 22.38 27.02 22.50
N GLY A 6 22.38 25.96 21.69
CA GLY A 6 22.22 26.02 20.24
C GLY A 6 20.75 26.09 19.85
N GLN A 7 20.39 27.14 19.11
CA GLN A 7 19.04 27.48 18.68
C GLN A 7 18.75 26.88 17.29
N VAL A 8 17.56 26.30 17.13
CA VAL A 8 17.05 25.69 15.89
C VAL A 8 16.61 26.80 14.93
N ILE A 9 17.16 26.81 13.72
CA ILE A 9 16.78 27.72 12.63
C ILE A 9 15.69 27.04 11.80
N TRP A 10 14.50 27.62 11.77
CA TRP A 10 13.42 27.25 10.85
C TRP A 10 13.60 28.02 9.54
N SER A 11 13.67 27.31 8.41
CA SER A 11 13.58 27.89 7.08
C SER A 11 12.11 28.11 6.71
N HIS A 12 11.75 29.37 6.46
CA HIS A 12 10.46 29.76 5.92
C HIS A 12 10.30 29.25 4.48
N VAL A 13 9.26 28.46 4.23
CA VAL A 13 8.75 28.18 2.89
C VAL A 13 7.38 28.87 2.78
N THR A 14 7.30 29.84 1.88
CA THR A 14 6.10 30.62 1.54
C THR A 14 5.08 29.77 0.76
N PRO A 15 3.78 29.78 1.09
CA PRO A 15 2.75 29.16 0.27
C PRO A 15 2.24 30.09 -0.83
N ILE A 16 1.94 29.48 -1.98
CA ILE A 16 1.40 30.07 -3.20
C ILE A 16 -0.07 30.49 -2.98
N ALA A 17 -0.42 31.62 -3.57
CA ALA A 17 -1.67 32.35 -3.41
C ALA A 17 -2.95 31.56 -3.75
N GLU A 18 -3.94 31.67 -2.85
CA GLU A 18 -5.36 31.43 -3.11
C GLU A 18 -5.93 32.59 -3.96
N ILE A 19 -6.64 32.26 -5.05
CA ILE A 19 -7.48 33.20 -5.76
C ILE A 19 -8.90 33.06 -5.19
N SER A 20 -9.29 34.03 -4.36
CA SER A 20 -10.67 34.25 -3.94
C SER A 20 -11.41 35.01 -5.05
N VAL A 21 -12.50 34.43 -5.55
CA VAL A 21 -13.47 35.13 -6.41
C VAL A 21 -14.56 35.68 -5.50
N SER A 22 -14.59 37.01 -5.32
CA SER A 22 -15.67 37.70 -4.63
C SER A 22 -16.58 38.39 -5.66
N CYS A 23 -17.80 37.90 -5.81
CA CYS A 23 -18.87 38.59 -6.52
C CYS A 23 -19.76 39.29 -5.49
N SER A 24 -19.64 40.61 -5.36
CA SER A 24 -20.62 41.43 -4.67
C SER A 24 -21.31 42.33 -5.69
N GLY A 25 -22.59 42.03 -5.94
CA GLY A 25 -23.49 42.89 -6.72
C GLY A 25 -24.17 43.88 -5.80
N GLU A 26 -23.89 45.17 -5.99
CA GLU A 26 -24.64 46.24 -5.35
C GLU A 26 -25.49 46.95 -6.42
N LYS A 27 -26.81 46.72 -6.36
CA LYS A 27 -27.81 47.57 -7.03
C LYS A 27 -28.12 48.74 -6.11
N LYS A 28 -27.86 49.96 -6.57
CA LYS A 28 -28.60 51.14 -6.10
C LYS A 28 -29.19 51.88 -7.29
N LEU A 29 -30.51 52.05 -7.22
CA LEU A 29 -31.35 52.80 -8.14
C LEU A 29 -31.78 54.10 -7.45
N HIS A 30 -32.11 55.11 -8.26
CA HIS A 30 -32.79 56.41 -7.99
C HIS A 30 -31.91 57.67 -7.83
N PRO A 31 -32.45 58.87 -8.17
CA PRO A 31 -32.79 59.31 -9.53
C PRO A 31 -32.28 60.76 -9.79
N SER A 32 -32.66 61.31 -10.94
CA SER A 32 -32.77 62.76 -11.26
C SER A 32 -31.81 63.30 -12.32
N SER A 33 -32.40 63.47 -13.52
CA SER A 33 -32.33 64.64 -14.41
C SER A 33 -30.96 65.28 -14.70
N THR A 34 -30.48 65.17 -15.94
CA THR A 34 -30.56 66.27 -16.93
C THR A 34 -30.31 65.73 -18.34
N LEU A 35 -31.10 66.23 -19.30
CA LEU A 35 -30.98 65.96 -20.74
C LEU A 35 -29.69 66.52 -21.32
N THR A 36 -29.02 65.73 -22.17
CA THR A 36 -28.43 66.25 -23.42
C THR A 36 -28.42 65.16 -24.49
N THR A 37 -29.12 65.50 -25.58
CA THR A 37 -29.23 64.91 -26.93
C THR A 37 -27.82 64.71 -27.55
N VAL A 38 -27.49 63.82 -28.49
CA VAL A 38 -28.16 63.19 -29.65
C VAL A 38 -27.29 61.99 -30.11
N LYS A 39 -27.92 60.93 -30.64
CA LYS A 39 -27.63 60.22 -31.92
C LYS A 39 -27.82 58.71 -31.78
N GLU A 40 -29.03 58.27 -32.13
CA GLU A 40 -29.29 56.91 -32.59
C GLU A 40 -28.81 56.75 -34.03
N PHE A 41 -28.25 55.57 -34.35
CA PHE A 41 -28.30 54.80 -35.60
C PHE A 41 -27.25 53.66 -35.50
N PRO A 42 -27.38 52.51 -36.18
CA PRO A 42 -28.48 51.55 -36.19
C PRO A 42 -28.04 50.17 -35.62
N CYS A 43 -29.01 49.32 -35.32
CA CYS A 43 -28.80 47.87 -35.21
C CYS A 43 -28.22 47.32 -36.51
N GLY A 44 -27.15 46.52 -36.44
CA GLY A 44 -26.81 45.63 -37.53
C GLY A 44 -25.35 45.25 -37.68
N LEU A 45 -25.10 43.97 -37.39
CA LEU A 45 -24.29 43.05 -38.18
C LEU A 45 -22.76 42.98 -37.97
N PHE A 46 -22.36 41.71 -37.84
CA PHE A 46 -21.01 41.13 -37.96
C PHE A 46 -20.02 41.35 -36.83
N SER A 47 -20.00 40.38 -35.91
CA SER A 47 -18.74 39.71 -35.55
C SER A 47 -19.04 38.24 -35.24
N TYR A 48 -18.93 37.46 -36.30
CA TYR A 48 -19.00 36.01 -36.37
C TYR A 48 -17.70 35.45 -35.75
N PHE A 49 -17.57 35.44 -34.43
CA PHE A 49 -16.53 34.65 -33.77
C PHE A 49 -17.14 33.32 -33.34
N SER A 50 -16.96 32.36 -34.25
CA SER A 50 -16.99 30.91 -34.07
C SER A 50 -17.20 30.50 -32.61
N ALA A 51 -18.44 30.13 -32.28
CA ALA A 51 -18.70 29.20 -31.19
C ALA A 51 -17.98 27.89 -31.56
N ILE A 52 -16.71 27.82 -31.15
CA ILE A 52 -15.92 26.60 -31.20
C ILE A 52 -16.78 25.53 -30.54
N LYS A 53 -17.18 24.54 -31.33
CA LYS A 53 -17.89 23.33 -30.94
C LYS A 53 -17.04 22.54 -29.92
N MET A 54 -16.88 23.04 -28.70
CA MET A 54 -16.18 22.37 -27.60
C MET A 54 -17.15 21.55 -26.76
N LEU A 55 -18.08 20.81 -27.39
CA LEU A 55 -19.03 19.98 -26.64
C LEU A 55 -19.50 18.74 -27.43
N PRO A 56 -18.59 17.86 -27.89
CA PRO A 56 -18.94 16.44 -27.95
C PRO A 56 -17.93 15.54 -27.23
N LEU A 57 -16.83 16.09 -26.72
CA LEU A 57 -15.75 15.31 -26.10
C LEU A 57 -15.93 15.11 -24.59
N LEU A 58 -16.76 15.92 -23.94
CA LEU A 58 -17.06 15.82 -22.51
C LEU A 58 -17.67 14.46 -22.11
N PRO A 59 -18.68 13.89 -22.83
CA PRO A 59 -19.18 12.55 -22.51
C PRO A 59 -18.14 11.46 -22.79
N TYR A 60 -17.26 11.66 -23.78
CA TYR A 60 -16.19 10.71 -24.11
C TYR A 60 -15.08 10.69 -23.03
N PHE A 61 -14.76 11.86 -22.46
CA PHE A 61 -13.82 11.98 -21.34
C PHE A 61 -14.39 11.36 -20.05
N LEU A 62 -15.69 11.55 -19.79
CA LEU A 62 -16.39 10.90 -18.68
C LEU A 62 -16.46 9.36 -18.87
N LEU A 63 -16.68 8.86 -20.09
CA LEU A 63 -16.62 7.43 -20.42
C LEU A 63 -15.20 6.85 -20.23
N LEU A 64 -14.15 7.59 -20.61
CA LEU A 64 -12.76 7.21 -20.36
C LEU A 64 -12.45 7.12 -18.85
N CYS A 65 -12.94 8.08 -18.05
CA CYS A 65 -12.78 8.05 -16.60
C CYS A 65 -13.49 6.84 -15.96
N ILE A 66 -14.70 6.47 -16.42
CA ILE A 66 -15.42 5.30 -15.89
C ILE A 66 -14.71 3.99 -16.29
N SER A 67 -14.12 3.92 -17.49
CA SER A 67 -13.35 2.75 -17.94
C SER A 67 -12.02 2.55 -17.21
N SER A 68 -11.47 3.61 -16.60
CA SER A 68 -10.16 3.57 -15.94
C SER A 68 -10.15 2.82 -14.58
N HIS A 69 -11.32 2.51 -14.03
CA HIS A 69 -11.43 1.80 -12.75
C HIS A 69 -11.30 0.28 -12.85
N LEU A 70 -11.17 -0.30 -14.06
CA LEU A 70 -11.21 -1.77 -14.23
C LEU A 70 -9.86 -2.47 -14.34
N ALA A 71 -8.71 -1.78 -14.41
CA ALA A 71 -7.43 -2.42 -14.71
C ALA A 71 -6.26 -1.96 -13.83
N ALA A 72 -6.49 -1.74 -12.53
CA ALA A 72 -5.39 -1.77 -11.57
C ALA A 72 -4.98 -3.24 -11.32
N ALA A 73 -4.26 -3.83 -12.28
CA ALA A 73 -3.47 -5.02 -11.99
C ALA A 73 -2.44 -4.62 -10.94
N LEU A 74 -2.30 -5.42 -9.89
CA LEU A 74 -1.31 -5.16 -8.86
C LEU A 74 0.08 -5.01 -9.51
N LYS A 75 0.75 -3.89 -9.22
CA LYS A 75 2.08 -3.59 -9.73
C LYS A 75 3.08 -4.47 -8.98
N ASP A 76 3.96 -5.15 -9.70
CA ASP A 76 5.06 -5.91 -9.12
C ASP A 76 5.75 -5.12 -7.99
N GLY A 77 6.03 -5.80 -6.88
CA GLY A 77 6.71 -5.20 -5.73
C GLY A 77 6.09 -5.55 -4.39
N LEU A 78 6.40 -4.71 -3.40
CA LEU A 78 5.91 -4.85 -2.04
C LEU A 78 4.39 -4.76 -2.00
N LEU A 79 3.75 -5.69 -1.29
CA LEU A 79 2.31 -5.63 -1.05
C LEU A 79 1.96 -4.40 -0.20
N PRO A 80 0.71 -3.90 -0.25
CA PRO A 80 0.25 -2.85 0.65
C PRO A 80 0.58 -3.21 2.12
N ASN A 81 1.41 -2.39 2.75
CA ASN A 81 1.95 -2.62 4.10
C ASN A 81 2.61 -4.00 4.28
N GLY A 82 3.24 -4.56 3.23
CA GLY A 82 3.90 -5.87 3.28
C GLY A 82 5.19 -5.90 4.10
N ASN A 83 5.75 -4.74 4.44
CA ASN A 83 6.89 -4.56 5.34
C ASN A 83 6.46 -4.11 6.76
N PHE A 84 5.16 -4.10 7.05
CA PHE A 84 4.60 -3.86 8.40
C PHE A 84 4.99 -2.55 9.11
N GLU A 85 5.56 -1.56 8.40
CA GLU A 85 5.94 -0.27 8.98
C GLU A 85 4.72 0.57 9.42
N GLN A 86 3.52 0.27 8.92
CA GLN A 86 2.29 0.82 9.45
C GLN A 86 1.69 -0.16 10.47
N GLY A 87 1.88 0.16 11.75
CA GLY A 87 1.47 -0.70 12.85
C GLY A 87 0.00 -0.56 13.29
N PRO A 88 -0.46 -1.47 14.16
CA PRO A 88 -1.77 -1.36 14.81
C PRO A 88 -1.90 -0.13 15.70
N ARG A 89 -3.15 0.25 15.98
CA ARG A 89 -3.43 1.21 17.06
C ARG A 89 -3.02 0.61 18.40
N ARG A 90 -2.55 1.46 19.33
CA ARG A 90 -2.20 1.03 20.70
C ARG A 90 -3.34 0.28 21.41
N SER A 91 -4.58 0.67 21.17
CA SER A 91 -5.77 0.01 21.74
C SER A 91 -6.01 -1.40 21.18
N ALA A 92 -5.39 -1.76 20.06
CA ALA A 92 -5.46 -3.06 19.41
C ALA A 92 -4.22 -3.93 19.70
N LEU A 93 -3.42 -3.55 20.70
CA LEU A 93 -2.26 -4.28 21.18
C LEU A 93 -2.41 -4.61 22.67
N ARG A 94 -2.00 -5.82 23.06
CA ARG A 94 -1.76 -6.22 24.45
C ARG A 94 -0.28 -6.56 24.60
N GLY A 95 0.51 -5.59 25.04
CA GLY A 95 1.97 -5.68 24.88
C GLY A 95 2.31 -5.64 23.39
N THR A 96 2.96 -6.69 22.89
CA THR A 96 3.22 -6.90 21.46
C THR A 96 2.17 -7.72 20.76
N GLN A 97 1.26 -8.39 21.49
CA GLN A 97 0.23 -9.21 20.89
C GLN A 97 -0.84 -8.35 20.19
N VAL A 98 -1.14 -8.70 18.95
CA VAL A 98 -2.23 -8.14 18.16
C VAL A 98 -3.54 -8.80 18.56
N ILE A 99 -4.53 -8.01 19.01
CA ILE A 99 -5.79 -8.54 19.57
C ILE A 99 -7.00 -8.39 18.65
N GLY A 100 -6.84 -7.80 17.45
CA GLY A 100 -7.92 -7.59 16.49
C GLY A 100 -7.60 -8.22 15.14
N HIS A 101 -8.59 -8.89 14.55
CA HIS A 101 -8.44 -9.57 13.25
C HIS A 101 -7.98 -8.65 12.11
N GLU A 102 -8.34 -7.37 12.15
CA GLU A 102 -7.95 -6.37 11.13
C GLU A 102 -7.15 -5.21 11.76
N ALA A 103 -6.44 -5.51 12.85
CA ALA A 103 -5.72 -4.48 13.59
C ALA A 103 -4.46 -4.00 12.86
N ILE A 104 -3.82 -4.86 12.07
CA ILE A 104 -2.70 -4.49 11.20
C ILE A 104 -3.28 -3.89 9.91
N PRO A 105 -2.95 -2.64 9.54
CA PRO A 105 -3.40 -2.04 8.29
C PRO A 105 -3.11 -2.95 7.09
N GLN A 106 -4.11 -3.15 6.22
CA GLN A 106 -4.05 -3.98 5.00
C GLN A 106 -3.93 -5.50 5.20
N TRP A 107 -3.90 -5.99 6.45
CA TRP A 107 -3.72 -7.40 6.75
C TRP A 107 -4.79 -7.91 7.71
N GLN A 108 -5.23 -9.13 7.46
CA GLN A 108 -6.05 -9.91 8.38
C GLN A 108 -5.14 -10.86 9.16
N THR A 109 -5.37 -11.00 10.46
CA THR A 109 -4.58 -11.85 11.37
C THR A 109 -5.48 -12.88 12.03
N ALA A 110 -5.02 -14.12 12.15
CA ALA A 110 -5.67 -15.15 12.95
C ALA A 110 -4.65 -15.86 13.86
N GLY A 111 -5.12 -16.35 15.01
CA GLY A 111 -4.26 -16.99 16.01
C GLY A 111 -3.42 -15.99 16.82
N PHE A 112 -2.28 -16.45 17.32
CA PHE A 112 -1.37 -15.63 18.13
C PHE A 112 -0.39 -14.88 17.23
N VAL A 113 -0.65 -13.59 16.97
CA VAL A 113 0.22 -12.73 16.17
C VAL A 113 0.79 -11.62 17.04
N GLU A 114 2.09 -11.35 16.91
CA GLU A 114 2.74 -10.23 17.57
C GLU A 114 3.28 -9.22 16.57
N TYR A 115 3.22 -7.95 16.95
CA TYR A 115 3.84 -6.85 16.25
C TYR A 115 5.16 -6.52 16.94
N ILE A 116 6.27 -6.80 16.25
CA ILE A 116 7.61 -6.75 16.79
C ILE A 116 8.28 -5.47 16.32
N GLN A 117 8.85 -4.73 17.27
CA GLN A 117 9.67 -3.56 16.97
C GLN A 117 11.15 -3.95 16.96
N TRP A 118 11.95 -3.32 16.11
CA TRP A 118 13.40 -3.43 16.14
C TRP A 118 13.95 -3.16 17.53
N GLY A 119 14.94 -3.95 17.94
CA GLY A 119 15.55 -3.85 19.27
C GLY A 119 14.82 -4.66 20.34
N GLN A 120 13.66 -5.23 20.04
CA GLN A 120 12.91 -6.05 20.99
C GLN A 120 13.64 -7.37 21.27
N LYS A 121 13.56 -7.82 22.53
CA LYS A 121 14.19 -9.05 22.99
C LYS A 121 13.16 -10.10 23.42
N GLN A 122 13.53 -11.36 23.24
CA GLN A 122 12.90 -12.52 23.88
C GLN A 122 13.92 -13.14 24.84
N GLY A 123 13.72 -12.96 26.15
CA GLY A 123 14.77 -13.24 27.13
C GLY A 123 16.01 -12.40 26.82
N ASP A 124 17.16 -13.06 26.68
CA ASP A 124 18.42 -12.40 26.31
C ASP A 124 18.65 -12.32 24.79
N MET A 125 17.80 -12.94 23.98
CA MET A 125 17.92 -12.98 22.53
C MET A 125 17.31 -11.73 21.89
N LEU A 126 18.07 -11.06 21.01
CA LEU A 126 17.58 -9.96 20.19
C LEU A 126 16.78 -10.52 18.99
N LEU A 127 15.56 -10.03 18.79
CA LEU A 127 14.78 -10.32 17.59
C LEU A 127 15.27 -9.42 16.45
N VAL A 128 15.82 -10.05 15.40
CA VAL A 128 16.32 -9.34 14.22
C VAL A 128 15.16 -9.08 13.27
N VAL A 129 14.80 -7.81 13.11
CA VAL A 129 13.85 -7.36 12.08
C VAL A 129 14.58 -7.34 10.73
N PRO A 130 14.08 -8.07 9.70
CA PRO A 130 14.77 -8.15 8.41
C PRO A 130 14.96 -6.80 7.69
N GLU A 131 13.92 -5.97 7.65
CA GLU A 131 13.93 -4.66 6.99
C GLU A 131 13.21 -3.63 7.87
N GLY A 132 13.65 -2.37 7.83
CA GLY A 132 12.93 -1.29 8.51
C GLY A 132 12.96 -1.39 10.03
N SER A 133 11.83 -1.08 10.65
CA SER A 133 11.67 -0.96 12.11
C SER A 133 10.70 -1.97 12.68
N PHE A 134 9.87 -2.62 11.87
CA PHE A 134 8.80 -3.50 12.35
C PHE A 134 8.67 -4.78 11.54
N ALA A 135 8.28 -5.85 12.21
CA ALA A 135 7.91 -7.12 11.60
C ALA A 135 6.73 -7.71 12.36
N ILE A 136 6.17 -8.79 11.84
CA ILE A 136 5.19 -9.60 12.58
C ILE A 136 5.84 -10.91 13.02
N ARG A 137 5.43 -11.46 14.16
CA ARG A 137 5.74 -12.82 14.55
C ARG A 137 4.48 -13.68 14.55
N LEU A 138 4.56 -14.84 13.91
CA LEU A 138 3.47 -15.82 13.88
C LEU A 138 3.72 -16.89 14.93
N GLY A 139 2.92 -16.90 16.00
CA GLY A 139 2.94 -17.99 16.99
C GLY A 139 2.33 -19.28 16.46
N ASN A 140 1.99 -20.19 17.38
CA ASN A 140 1.37 -21.46 17.03
C ASN A 140 0.02 -21.26 16.31
N ASP A 141 -0.17 -21.99 15.22
CA ASP A 141 -1.37 -21.96 14.38
C ASP A 141 -1.82 -20.53 13.98
N ALA A 142 -0.86 -19.61 13.87
CA ALA A 142 -1.12 -18.22 13.53
C ALA A 142 -0.95 -17.96 12.03
N SER A 143 -1.71 -17.01 11.50
CA SER A 143 -1.60 -16.62 10.09
C SER A 143 -1.83 -15.14 9.86
N ILE A 144 -1.27 -14.67 8.74
CA ILE A 144 -1.63 -13.41 8.11
C ILE A 144 -2.21 -13.66 6.73
N LYS A 145 -3.17 -12.81 6.37
CA LYS A 145 -3.91 -12.89 5.12
C LYS A 145 -4.06 -11.51 4.49
N GLN A 146 -3.87 -11.43 3.19
CA GLN A 146 -4.23 -10.26 2.40
C GLN A 146 -4.96 -10.68 1.13
N ARG A 147 -6.06 -10.00 0.82
CA ARG A 147 -6.79 -10.17 -0.44
C ARG A 147 -6.19 -9.25 -1.50
N VAL A 148 -5.69 -9.83 -2.58
CA VAL A 148 -5.04 -9.11 -3.70
C VAL A 148 -5.82 -9.28 -5.00
N ARG A 149 -5.67 -8.31 -5.91
CA ARG A 149 -6.22 -8.37 -7.27
C ARG A 149 -5.12 -8.70 -8.28
N LEU A 150 -5.24 -9.83 -8.95
CA LEU A 150 -4.28 -10.37 -9.91
C LEU A 150 -4.92 -10.61 -11.27
N THR A 151 -4.11 -10.88 -12.28
CA THR A 151 -4.58 -11.30 -13.60
C THR A 151 -4.79 -12.81 -13.61
N GLU A 152 -6.02 -13.25 -13.87
CA GLU A 152 -6.34 -14.67 -13.99
C GLU A 152 -5.54 -15.33 -15.12
N GLY A 153 -5.06 -16.56 -14.90
CA GLY A 153 -4.25 -17.32 -15.85
C GLY A 153 -2.77 -16.94 -15.88
N VAL A 154 -2.34 -15.97 -15.06
CA VAL A 154 -0.94 -15.52 -14.97
C VAL A 154 -0.24 -16.17 -13.76
N ARG A 155 1.04 -16.51 -13.93
CA ARG A 155 1.88 -17.00 -12.82
C ARG A 155 2.47 -15.83 -12.04
N TYR A 156 2.47 -15.96 -10.73
CA TYR A 156 3.08 -15.00 -9.81
C TYR A 156 4.05 -15.72 -8.88
N SER A 157 4.96 -14.95 -8.30
CA SER A 157 5.85 -15.35 -7.22
C SER A 157 5.53 -14.52 -6.00
N LEU A 158 5.15 -15.15 -4.89
CA LEU A 158 5.11 -14.56 -3.56
C LEU A 158 6.50 -14.65 -2.96
N THR A 159 7.03 -13.54 -2.45
CA THR A 159 8.36 -13.47 -1.82
C THR A 159 8.24 -12.75 -0.49
N PHE A 160 8.96 -13.23 0.54
CA PHE A 160 9.00 -12.59 1.85
C PHE A 160 10.28 -12.98 2.59
N SER A 161 10.68 -12.19 3.58
CA SER A 161 11.76 -12.50 4.50
C SER A 161 11.22 -13.20 5.73
N ALA A 162 11.94 -14.20 6.23
CA ALA A 162 11.60 -14.85 7.48
C ALA A 162 12.83 -15.11 8.36
N ALA A 163 12.70 -14.79 9.64
CA ALA A 163 13.69 -15.05 10.68
C ALA A 163 13.15 -16.06 11.68
N ARG A 164 13.97 -17.03 12.04
CA ARG A 164 13.65 -17.99 13.09
C ARG A 164 13.88 -17.35 14.46
N THR A 165 13.01 -17.64 15.43
CA THR A 165 13.15 -17.06 16.77
C THR A 165 13.39 -18.09 17.87
N CYS A 166 12.76 -19.26 17.78
CA CYS A 166 12.73 -20.20 18.91
C CYS A 166 12.60 -21.67 18.48
N ALA A 167 11.87 -21.99 17.41
CA ALA A 167 11.71 -23.39 17.01
C ALA A 167 12.90 -23.88 16.17
N GLN A 168 13.30 -25.14 16.43
CA GLN A 168 14.43 -25.77 15.74
C GLN A 168 14.09 -26.24 14.32
N GLU A 169 12.83 -26.56 14.07
CA GLU A 169 12.30 -26.93 12.76
C GLU A 169 11.00 -26.18 12.53
N GLU A 170 11.07 -25.13 11.71
CA GLU A 170 9.90 -24.33 11.34
C GLU A 170 9.51 -24.66 9.90
N ARG A 171 8.20 -24.70 9.64
CA ARG A 171 7.63 -24.85 8.29
C ARG A 171 6.56 -23.79 8.15
N LEU A 172 6.52 -23.13 7.00
CA LEU A 172 5.48 -22.17 6.68
C LEU A 172 4.57 -22.75 5.60
N ASN A 173 3.27 -22.69 5.83
CA ASN A 173 2.27 -22.94 4.81
C ASN A 173 1.97 -21.62 4.11
N VAL A 174 2.11 -21.61 2.79
CA VAL A 174 1.72 -20.48 1.95
C VAL A 174 0.55 -20.91 1.08
N SER A 175 -0.43 -20.04 0.89
CA SER A 175 -1.53 -20.32 -0.03
C SER A 175 -1.98 -19.10 -0.80
N ALA A 176 -2.47 -19.37 -2.00
CA ALA A 176 -3.08 -18.48 -2.94
C ALA A 176 -4.27 -19.25 -3.52
N SER A 177 -5.41 -19.19 -2.83
CA SER A 177 -6.53 -20.13 -3.03
C SER A 177 -6.85 -20.35 -4.51
N PRO A 178 -6.93 -21.62 -4.98
CA PRO A 178 -6.85 -22.88 -4.22
C PRO A 178 -5.44 -23.50 -4.14
N GLU A 179 -4.40 -22.83 -4.65
CA GLU A 179 -3.03 -23.36 -4.61
C GLU A 179 -2.41 -23.14 -3.23
N PHE A 180 -1.58 -24.08 -2.80
CA PHE A 180 -0.80 -23.97 -1.57
C PHE A 180 0.57 -24.61 -1.74
N GLY A 181 1.50 -24.19 -0.90
CA GLY A 181 2.86 -24.71 -0.82
C GLY A 181 3.28 -24.82 0.65
N VAL A 182 4.27 -25.67 0.91
CA VAL A 182 4.90 -25.76 2.23
C VAL A 182 6.37 -25.44 2.07
N LEU A 183 6.83 -24.45 2.81
CA LEU A 183 8.18 -23.93 2.78
C LEU A 183 8.91 -24.38 4.05
N PRO A 184 9.81 -25.37 3.97
CA PRO A 184 10.64 -25.75 5.10
C PRO A 184 11.66 -24.65 5.38
N MET A 185 11.72 -24.17 6.61
CA MET A 185 12.70 -23.17 7.03
C MET A 185 13.98 -23.87 7.47
N GLN A 186 14.90 -24.05 6.53
CA GLN A 186 16.21 -24.62 6.81
C GLN A 186 17.14 -23.51 7.32
N THR A 187 17.79 -23.73 8.46
CA THR A 187 18.78 -22.79 9.02
C THR A 187 19.98 -22.67 8.10
N MET A 188 20.10 -21.56 7.39
CA MET A 188 21.41 -21.08 6.95
C MET A 188 21.99 -20.24 8.08
N TYR A 189 23.13 -20.64 8.63
CA TYR A 189 23.89 -19.81 9.57
C TYR A 189 24.45 -18.61 8.79
N SER A 190 23.68 -17.53 8.70
CA SER A 190 24.07 -16.27 8.10
C SER A 190 24.21 -15.20 9.17
N SER A 191 25.12 -14.24 8.97
CA SER A 191 25.30 -13.08 9.85
C SER A 191 24.08 -12.17 9.91
N ASN A 192 23.14 -12.33 8.98
CA ASN A 192 22.01 -11.44 8.80
C ASN A 192 20.78 -11.87 9.62
N GLY A 193 20.72 -13.13 10.07
CA GLY A 193 19.68 -13.63 10.98
C GLY A 193 18.33 -13.94 10.32
N TRP A 194 18.21 -13.84 8.99
CA TRP A 194 16.98 -14.14 8.23
C TRP A 194 17.32 -14.66 6.83
N ASP A 195 16.33 -15.31 6.19
CA ASP A 195 16.39 -15.81 4.82
C ASP A 195 15.19 -15.29 4.00
N SER A 196 15.36 -15.17 2.67
CA SER A 196 14.26 -14.87 1.75
C SER A 196 13.65 -16.14 1.19
N TYR A 197 12.33 -16.22 1.25
CA TYR A 197 11.54 -17.34 0.72
C TYR A 197 10.74 -16.88 -0.49
N SER A 198 10.57 -17.78 -1.47
CA SER A 198 9.81 -17.50 -2.67
C SER A 198 8.99 -18.71 -3.10
N TRP A 199 7.73 -18.49 -3.43
CA TRP A 199 6.81 -19.52 -3.89
C TRP A 199 6.03 -19.05 -5.11
N ALA A 200 6.04 -19.84 -6.18
CA ALA A 200 5.33 -19.53 -7.40
C ALA A 200 3.98 -20.26 -7.46
N PHE A 201 2.95 -19.55 -7.92
CA PHE A 201 1.59 -20.07 -8.07
C PHE A 201 0.92 -19.51 -9.34
N LEU A 202 -0.11 -20.20 -9.84
CA LEU A 202 -0.96 -19.73 -10.92
C LEU A 202 -2.20 -19.03 -10.32
N ALA A 203 -2.45 -17.78 -10.70
CA ALA A 203 -3.66 -17.07 -10.30
C ALA A 203 -4.88 -17.67 -11.04
N LYS A 204 -5.71 -18.45 -10.34
CA LYS A 204 -6.92 -19.08 -10.89
C LYS A 204 -8.17 -18.19 -10.82
N SER A 205 -8.04 -17.00 -10.23
CA SER A 205 -9.10 -16.00 -10.14
C SER A 205 -8.48 -14.60 -10.07
N ALA A 206 -9.25 -13.58 -10.42
CA ALA A 206 -8.80 -12.20 -10.32
C ALA A 206 -8.68 -11.69 -8.87
N ALA A 207 -9.44 -12.24 -7.93
CA ALA A 207 -9.32 -11.96 -6.50
C ALA A 207 -8.75 -13.20 -5.81
N VAL A 208 -7.59 -13.03 -5.15
CA VAL A 208 -6.85 -14.11 -4.51
C VAL A 208 -6.59 -13.76 -3.04
N ASP A 209 -6.87 -14.70 -2.15
CA ASP A 209 -6.48 -14.62 -0.75
C ASP A 209 -5.08 -15.21 -0.61
N LEU A 210 -4.09 -14.36 -0.36
CA LEU A 210 -2.73 -14.76 -0.02
C LEU A 210 -2.65 -14.98 1.48
N VAL A 211 -2.16 -16.14 1.91
CA VAL A 211 -2.03 -16.49 3.32
C VAL A 211 -0.65 -17.03 3.60
N ILE A 212 -0.01 -16.54 4.67
CA ILE A 212 1.19 -17.13 5.28
C ILE A 212 0.76 -17.64 6.65
N HIS A 213 0.91 -18.95 6.88
CA HIS A 213 0.45 -19.65 8.07
C HIS A 213 1.60 -20.43 8.70
N ASN A 214 1.77 -20.25 10.01
CA ASN A 214 2.64 -21.08 10.83
C ASN A 214 1.80 -22.21 11.46
N PRO A 215 1.85 -23.45 10.94
CA PRO A 215 1.20 -24.60 11.56
C PRO A 215 1.92 -25.10 12.82
N GLY A 216 3.07 -24.50 13.18
CA GLY A 216 3.94 -24.94 14.25
C GLY A 216 3.21 -25.17 15.57
N VAL A 217 3.68 -26.17 16.30
CA VAL A 217 3.18 -26.52 17.63
C VAL A 217 4.39 -26.58 18.56
N SER A 218 4.73 -25.43 19.12
CA SER A 218 5.72 -25.29 20.18
C SER A 218 5.04 -25.30 21.56
N GLU A 219 5.80 -25.58 22.62
CA GLU A 219 5.30 -25.44 24.00
C GLU A 219 4.94 -23.99 24.33
N ASP A 220 5.70 -23.03 23.78
CA ASP A 220 5.38 -21.61 23.85
C ASP A 220 4.44 -21.22 22.70
N PRO A 221 3.18 -20.80 22.97
CA PRO A 221 2.24 -20.39 21.93
C PRO A 221 2.70 -19.17 21.13
N ALA A 222 3.60 -18.34 21.67
CA ALA A 222 4.17 -17.19 20.99
C ALA A 222 5.34 -17.55 20.06
N CYS A 223 5.78 -18.81 20.10
CA CYS A 223 6.95 -19.25 19.36
C CYS A 223 6.65 -19.42 17.86
N GLY A 224 7.48 -18.79 17.02
CA GLY A 224 7.49 -19.00 15.58
C GLY A 224 8.23 -17.90 14.81
N PRO A 225 8.16 -17.92 13.48
CA PRO A 225 8.98 -17.06 12.65
C PRO A 225 8.53 -15.60 12.69
N LEU A 226 9.51 -14.70 12.61
CA LEU A 226 9.30 -13.32 12.18
C LEU A 226 9.10 -13.31 10.66
N ILE A 227 8.11 -12.56 10.18
CA ILE A 227 7.80 -12.36 8.76
C ILE A 227 7.89 -10.87 8.43
N ASP A 228 8.51 -10.56 7.29
CA ASP A 228 8.71 -9.20 6.82
C ASP A 228 8.83 -9.13 5.28
N SER A 229 8.78 -7.92 4.72
CA SER A 229 9.00 -7.60 3.30
C SER A 229 8.20 -8.47 2.32
N VAL A 230 6.90 -8.67 2.58
CA VAL A 230 6.02 -9.48 1.72
C VAL A 230 5.73 -8.76 0.40
N ALA A 231 6.16 -9.37 -0.69
CA ALA A 231 6.11 -8.85 -2.04
C ALA A 231 5.58 -9.89 -3.03
N ILE A 232 5.09 -9.44 -4.17
CA ILE A 232 4.62 -10.29 -5.25
C ILE A 232 5.14 -9.80 -6.60
N ARG A 233 5.42 -10.76 -7.49
CA ARG A 233 5.93 -10.47 -8.83
C ARG A 233 5.27 -11.36 -9.87
N GLN A 234 4.83 -10.76 -10.98
CA GLN A 234 4.39 -11.50 -12.15
C GLN A 234 5.56 -12.25 -12.79
N LEU A 235 5.37 -13.53 -13.08
CA LEU A 235 6.33 -14.40 -13.75
C LEU A 235 5.99 -14.53 -15.23
N PHE A 236 6.99 -14.30 -16.08
CA PHE A 236 6.88 -14.52 -17.51
C PHE A 236 7.62 -15.81 -17.89
N PRO A 237 6.95 -16.79 -18.51
CA PRO A 237 7.62 -17.98 -19.01
C PRO A 237 8.76 -17.58 -19.96
N PRO A 238 9.96 -18.16 -19.84
CA PRO A 238 11.03 -17.90 -20.78
C PRO A 238 10.60 -18.33 -22.19
N ARG A 239 10.77 -17.45 -23.19
CA ARG A 239 10.55 -17.80 -24.58
C ARG A 239 11.69 -18.72 -25.03
N ARG A 240 11.37 -19.88 -25.61
CA ARG A 240 12.39 -20.75 -26.23
C ARG A 240 13.07 -19.99 -27.37
N THR A 241 14.36 -19.69 -27.24
CA THR A 241 15.19 -19.15 -28.32
C THR A 241 15.79 -20.31 -29.13
N ASN A 242 14.96 -21.02 -29.90
CA ASN A 242 15.47 -21.93 -30.92
C ASN A 242 15.09 -21.40 -32.30
N SER A 243 15.96 -20.56 -32.84
CA SER A 243 16.08 -20.30 -34.27
C SER A 243 17.57 -20.36 -34.58
N LYS A 244 18.03 -21.49 -35.11
CA LYS A 244 19.16 -21.48 -36.03
C LYS A 244 18.53 -21.51 -37.41
N THR A 245 18.68 -20.40 -38.12
CA THR A 245 18.44 -20.25 -39.55
C THR A 245 19.27 -21.26 -40.33
#